data_AF-A4N5D0-F1
#
_entry.id   AF-A4N5D0-F1
#
_cell.length_a   1.000
_cell.length_b   1.000
_cell.length_c   1.000
_cell.angle_alpha   90.00
_cell.angle_beta   90.00
_cell.angle_gamma   90.00
#
_symmetry.space_group_name_H-M   'P 1'
#
loop_
_entity.id
_entity.type
_entity.pdbx_description
1 polymer ?
#
loop_
_entity_poly.entity_id
_entity_poly.type
_entity_poly.pdbx_seq_one_letter_code
_entity_poly.pdbx_strand_id
1 'polypeptide(L)'
;MVAAIQQRAELQRRIWQIANDVRGSVDGWDFKQYVLGTLFYRFISENFTNYIEADDESVNYAKLPDEIITPDIKTDAIKTKGYFIYPSQLFKNVVATANTNPNLNTELKQIFSDIENSATGYPSEQDIKGLFADFDTTSNRLGNTVADKNSRLAAVLKGVAELDFGDFE
;
A
#
# COMPACT_ATOMS: atom_id res chain seq x y z
N MET A 1 -2.92 21.14 19.57
CA MET A 1 -3.15 21.97 18.36
C MET A 1 -1.86 22.32 17.61
N VAL A 2 -0.81 22.84 18.26
CA VAL A 2 0.46 23.19 17.56
C VAL A 2 1.25 21.94 17.09
N ALA A 3 1.25 20.86 17.88
CA ALA A 3 1.93 19.59 17.53
C ALA A 3 1.33 18.92 16.27
N ALA A 4 0.01 18.81 16.17
CA ALA A 4 -0.68 18.25 15.00
C ALA A 4 -0.45 19.04 13.70
N ILE A 5 -0.24 20.37 13.80
CA ILE A 5 0.07 21.22 12.65
C ILE A 5 1.54 21.03 12.22
N GLN A 6 2.47 20.87 13.17
CA GLN A 6 3.88 20.57 12.88
C GLN A 6 4.05 19.17 12.29
N GLN A 7 3.38 18.15 12.83
CA GLN A 7 3.36 16.79 12.27
C GLN A 7 2.79 16.78 10.84
N ARG A 8 1.69 17.50 10.59
CA ARG A 8 1.14 17.65 9.23
C ARG A 8 2.12 18.34 8.28
N ALA A 9 2.80 19.39 8.71
CA ALA A 9 3.77 20.11 7.89
C ALA A 9 5.04 19.27 7.62
N GLU A 10 5.49 18.50 8.59
CA GLU A 10 6.63 17.59 8.46
C GLU A 10 6.31 16.39 7.56
N LEU A 11 5.10 15.84 7.72
CA LEU A 11 4.57 14.81 6.83
C LEU A 11 4.45 15.32 5.38
N GLN A 12 3.84 16.50 5.19
CA GLN A 12 3.78 17.14 3.88
C GLN A 12 5.17 17.38 3.30
N ARG A 13 6.13 17.81 4.11
CA ARG A 13 7.52 18.04 3.69
C ARG A 13 8.21 16.74 3.27
N ARG A 14 8.07 15.65 4.02
CA ARG A 14 8.68 14.36 3.66
C ARG A 14 8.02 13.73 2.42
N ILE A 15 6.69 13.82 2.29
CA ILE A 15 5.98 13.44 1.05
C ILE A 15 6.56 14.23 -0.14
N TRP A 16 6.82 15.54 0.05
CA TRP A 16 7.42 16.37 -0.97
C TRP A 16 8.90 16.04 -1.27
N GLN A 17 9.67 15.60 -0.27
CA GLN A 17 11.06 15.16 -0.44
C GLN A 17 11.15 13.87 -1.25
N ILE A 18 10.33 12.86 -0.95
CA ILE A 18 10.24 11.64 -1.77
C ILE A 18 9.76 11.99 -3.18
N ALA A 19 8.79 12.91 -3.27
CA ALA A 19 8.34 13.48 -4.54
C ALA A 19 9.41 14.27 -5.31
N ASN A 20 10.54 14.62 -4.70
CA ASN A 20 11.70 15.20 -5.36
C ASN A 20 12.75 14.13 -5.69
N ASP A 21 13.06 13.25 -4.75
CA ASP A 21 14.15 12.26 -4.88
C ASP A 21 13.86 11.23 -5.98
N VAL A 22 12.57 10.93 -6.21
CA VAL A 22 12.14 9.99 -7.25
C VAL A 22 11.66 10.72 -8.52
N ARG A 23 11.58 12.06 -8.50
CA ARG A 23 11.16 12.90 -9.66
C ARG A 23 12.03 12.72 -10.90
N GLY A 24 13.28 12.26 -10.74
CA GLY A 24 14.28 12.03 -11.79
C GLY A 24 13.76 12.07 -13.24
N SER A 25 13.50 10.91 -13.85
CA SER A 25 13.16 10.79 -15.29
C SER A 25 11.67 10.50 -15.56
N VAL A 26 10.78 10.79 -14.61
CA VAL A 26 9.33 10.54 -14.70
C VAL A 26 8.62 11.88 -14.61
N ASP A 27 7.64 12.13 -15.48
CA ASP A 27 6.84 13.36 -15.42
C ASP A 27 6.24 13.53 -14.02
N GLY A 28 6.39 14.72 -13.42
CA GLY A 28 6.11 14.94 -12.00
C GLY A 28 4.63 14.72 -11.62
N TRP A 29 3.74 14.77 -12.60
CA TRP A 29 2.32 14.47 -12.43
C TRP A 29 2.06 12.97 -12.23
N ASP A 30 2.70 12.11 -13.03
CA ASP A 30 2.60 10.65 -12.89
C ASP A 30 3.19 10.18 -11.57
N PHE A 31 4.29 10.80 -11.16
CA PHE A 31 4.94 10.48 -9.91
C PHE A 31 4.03 10.68 -8.68
N LYS A 32 3.23 11.75 -8.69
CA LYS A 32 2.28 12.05 -7.62
C LYS A 32 1.27 10.92 -7.43
N GLN A 33 0.78 10.32 -8.51
CA GLN A 33 -0.19 9.22 -8.44
C GLN A 33 0.43 7.96 -7.81
N TYR A 34 1.66 7.62 -8.21
CA TYR A 34 2.38 6.49 -7.62
C TYR A 34 2.70 6.69 -6.15
N VAL A 35 3.06 7.90 -5.71
CA VAL A 35 3.27 8.15 -4.28
C VAL A 35 1.96 8.09 -3.52
N LEU A 36 0.92 8.78 -3.99
CA LEU A 36 -0.37 8.82 -3.29
C LEU A 36 -1.01 7.43 -3.17
N GLY A 37 -1.02 6.65 -4.25
CA GLY A 37 -1.56 5.28 -4.16
C GLY A 37 -0.69 4.35 -3.31
N THR A 38 0.63 4.57 -3.25
CA THR A 38 1.52 3.81 -2.36
C THR A 38 1.30 4.18 -0.89
N LEU A 39 1.14 5.48 -0.60
CA LEU A 39 0.78 5.99 0.73
C LEU A 39 -0.55 5.40 1.19
N PHE A 40 -1.53 5.39 0.28
CA PHE A 40 -2.83 4.83 0.55
C PHE A 40 -2.76 3.32 0.79
N TYR A 41 -2.02 2.58 -0.03
CA TYR A 41 -1.77 1.14 0.15
C TYR A 41 -1.09 0.83 1.50
N ARG A 42 -0.11 1.65 1.92
CA ARG A 42 0.48 1.57 3.25
C ARG A 42 -0.56 1.79 4.34
N PHE A 43 -1.35 2.86 4.24
CA PHE A 43 -2.38 3.19 5.22
C PHE A 43 -3.41 2.08 5.40
N ILE A 44 -3.96 1.52 4.33
CA ILE A 44 -4.94 0.42 4.45
C ILE A 44 -4.29 -0.87 4.96
N SER A 45 -3.02 -1.14 4.63
CA SER A 45 -2.29 -2.31 5.15
C SER A 45 -2.07 -2.21 6.66
N GLU A 46 -1.65 -1.05 7.16
CA GLU A 46 -1.47 -0.79 8.58
C GLU A 46 -2.82 -0.80 9.32
N ASN A 47 -3.85 -0.13 8.76
CA ASN A 47 -5.18 -0.11 9.36
C ASN A 47 -5.83 -1.51 9.45
N PHE A 48 -5.59 -2.36 8.45
CA PHE A 48 -6.06 -3.74 8.44
C PHE A 48 -5.29 -4.60 9.44
N THR A 49 -3.96 -4.46 9.50
CA THR A 49 -3.11 -5.15 10.48
C THR A 49 -3.54 -4.82 11.91
N ASN A 50 -3.66 -3.54 12.25
CA ASN A 50 -4.07 -3.09 13.58
C ASN A 50 -5.45 -3.60 13.99
N TYR A 51 -6.35 -3.79 13.02
CA TYR A 51 -7.67 -4.36 13.27
C TYR A 51 -7.64 -5.85 13.57
N ILE A 52 -6.84 -6.62 12.84
CA ILE A 52 -6.72 -8.06 13.09
C ILE A 52 -5.97 -8.31 14.40
N GLU A 53 -4.97 -7.49 14.70
CA GLU A 53 -4.19 -7.60 15.95
C GLU A 53 -4.99 -7.08 17.15
N ALA A 54 -5.87 -6.08 16.99
CA ALA A 54 -6.80 -5.60 18.03
C ALA A 54 -6.11 -5.29 19.38
N ASP A 55 -4.93 -4.66 19.32
CA ASP A 55 -4.03 -4.38 20.46
C ASP A 55 -3.55 -5.63 21.23
N ASP A 56 -3.68 -6.83 20.64
CA ASP A 56 -3.11 -8.08 21.15
C ASP A 56 -1.68 -8.27 20.62
N GLU A 57 -0.69 -7.95 21.46
CA GLU A 57 0.74 -8.10 21.14
C GLU A 57 1.18 -9.54 20.82
N SER A 58 0.37 -10.55 21.16
CA SER A 58 0.65 -11.95 20.81
C SER A 58 0.32 -12.28 19.36
N VAL A 59 -0.50 -11.45 18.70
CA VAL A 59 -0.88 -11.61 17.30
C VAL A 59 0.06 -10.78 16.44
N ASN A 60 0.73 -11.41 15.47
CA ASN A 60 1.51 -10.72 14.45
C ASN A 60 0.96 -11.10 13.09
N TYR A 61 -0.06 -10.37 12.63
CA TYR A 61 -0.81 -10.70 11.42
C TYR A 61 0.13 -10.81 10.22
N ALA A 62 1.11 -9.90 10.14
CA ALA A 62 2.06 -9.88 9.03
C ALA A 62 3.03 -11.06 8.98
N LYS A 63 3.16 -11.85 10.06
CA LYS A 63 3.98 -13.06 10.09
C LYS A 63 3.15 -14.34 9.88
N LEU A 64 1.83 -14.21 9.79
CA LEU A 64 0.97 -15.36 9.57
C LEU A 64 1.06 -15.83 8.11
N PRO A 65 1.00 -17.15 7.87
CA PRO A 65 0.85 -17.69 6.52
C PRO A 65 -0.55 -17.39 5.96
N ASP A 66 -0.67 -17.13 4.66
CA ASP A 66 -1.97 -16.85 4.03
C ASP A 66 -2.93 -18.04 4.15
N GLU A 67 -2.40 -19.26 4.24
CA GLU A 67 -3.16 -20.51 4.32
C GLU A 67 -4.00 -20.65 5.58
N ILE A 68 -3.66 -19.94 6.66
CA ILE A 68 -4.46 -19.95 7.89
C ILE A 68 -5.68 -19.02 7.80
N ILE A 69 -5.77 -18.19 6.76
CA ILE A 69 -6.91 -17.31 6.54
C ILE A 69 -8.08 -18.15 6.02
N THR A 70 -9.04 -18.40 6.90
CA THR A 70 -10.28 -19.09 6.54
C THR A 70 -11.25 -18.15 5.80
N PRO A 71 -12.19 -18.69 5.01
CA PRO A 71 -13.26 -17.90 4.40
C PRO A 71 -14.09 -17.08 5.40
N ASP A 72 -14.25 -17.60 6.62
CA ASP A 72 -15.00 -16.93 7.68
C ASP A 72 -14.23 -15.70 8.20
N ILE A 73 -12.92 -15.84 8.48
CA ILE A 73 -12.06 -14.70 8.87
C ILE A 73 -12.10 -13.61 7.80
N LYS A 74 -12.00 -14.02 6.53
CA LYS A 74 -12.07 -13.10 5.39
C LYS A 74 -13.43 -12.38 5.34
N THR A 75 -14.52 -13.12 5.47
CA THR A 75 -15.89 -12.57 5.42
C THR A 75 -16.14 -11.57 6.56
N ASP A 76 -15.72 -11.90 7.78
CA ASP A 76 -15.92 -11.05 8.95
C ASP A 76 -15.07 -9.77 8.87
N ALA A 77 -13.83 -9.89 8.37
CA ALA A 77 -12.98 -8.74 8.10
C ALA A 77 -13.59 -7.82 7.03
N ILE A 78 -14.11 -8.36 5.91
CA ILE A 78 -14.76 -7.55 4.87
C ILE A 78 -16.01 -6.85 5.39
N LYS A 79 -16.86 -7.54 6.16
CA LYS A 79 -18.07 -6.92 6.73
C LYS A 79 -17.75 -5.75 7.67
N THR A 80 -16.62 -5.81 8.35
CA THR A 80 -16.23 -4.81 9.35
C THR A 80 -15.38 -3.68 8.76
N LYS A 81 -14.43 -4.01 7.88
CA LYS A 81 -13.48 -3.05 7.28
C LYS A 81 -13.83 -2.61 5.87
N GLY A 82 -14.68 -3.35 5.18
CA GLY A 82 -15.08 -3.08 3.80
C GLY A 82 -14.14 -3.66 2.75
N TYR A 83 -12.98 -4.19 3.13
CA TYR A 83 -11.99 -4.80 2.24
C TYR A 83 -11.19 -5.88 2.98
N PHE A 84 -10.39 -6.64 2.25
CA PHE A 84 -9.50 -7.66 2.78
C PHE A 84 -8.09 -7.57 2.16
N ILE A 85 -7.06 -7.80 2.98
CA ILE A 85 -5.66 -7.88 2.54
C ILE A 85 -5.04 -9.11 3.19
N TYR A 86 -4.45 -10.01 2.40
CA TYR A 86 -3.73 -11.17 2.94
C TYR A 86 -2.43 -10.75 3.65
N PRO A 87 -1.92 -11.55 4.62
CA PRO A 87 -0.61 -11.30 5.23
C PRO A 87 0.51 -11.06 4.21
N SER A 88 0.65 -11.91 3.19
CA SER A 88 1.68 -11.76 2.15
C SER A 88 1.54 -10.46 1.34
N GLN A 89 0.33 -9.93 1.27
CA GLN A 89 -0.05 -8.75 0.49
C GLN A 89 0.02 -7.45 1.31
N LEU A 90 0.46 -7.50 2.57
CA LEU A 90 0.65 -6.29 3.37
C LEU A 90 1.82 -5.46 2.85
N PHE A 91 1.67 -4.13 2.87
CA PHE A 91 2.70 -3.19 2.44
C PHE A 91 4.10 -3.52 2.99
N LYS A 92 4.22 -3.76 4.30
CA LYS A 92 5.52 -4.11 4.94
C LYS A 92 6.17 -5.37 4.36
N ASN A 93 5.37 -6.37 3.99
CA ASN A 93 5.85 -7.64 3.46
C ASN A 93 6.26 -7.51 2.00
N VAL A 94 5.52 -6.73 1.21
CA VAL A 94 5.90 -6.40 -0.17
C VAL A 94 7.16 -5.54 -0.21
N VAL A 95 7.27 -4.51 0.65
CA VAL A 95 8.47 -3.65 0.75
C VAL A 95 9.71 -4.48 1.08
N ALA A 96 9.59 -5.49 1.95
CA ALA A 96 10.71 -6.33 2.35
C ALA A 96 11.36 -7.08 1.18
N THR A 97 10.57 -7.44 0.15
CA THR A 97 11.04 -8.20 -1.01
C THR A 97 11.16 -7.36 -2.30
N ALA A 98 10.69 -6.12 -2.29
CA ALA A 98 10.53 -5.27 -3.48
C ALA A 98 11.80 -5.13 -4.34
N ASN A 99 12.98 -4.98 -3.72
CA ASN A 99 14.24 -4.79 -4.45
C ASN A 99 14.73 -6.02 -5.20
N THR A 100 14.31 -7.21 -4.76
CA THR A 100 14.77 -8.49 -5.33
C THR A 100 13.68 -9.18 -6.14
N ASN A 101 12.49 -8.59 -6.21
CA ASN A 101 11.33 -9.19 -6.84
C ASN A 101 11.26 -8.85 -8.35
N PRO A 102 11.51 -9.81 -9.26
CA PRO A 102 11.45 -9.59 -10.69
C PRO A 102 10.01 -9.46 -11.23
N ASN A 103 9.00 -9.71 -10.41
CA ASN A 103 7.58 -9.70 -10.76
C ASN A 103 6.78 -8.63 -9.97
N LEU A 104 7.47 -7.69 -9.32
CA LEU A 104 6.86 -6.70 -8.43
C LEU A 104 5.69 -5.95 -9.08
N ASN A 105 5.83 -5.53 -10.34
CA ASN A 105 4.78 -4.84 -11.07
C ASN A 105 3.49 -5.68 -11.22
N THR A 106 3.62 -6.97 -11.54
CA THR A 106 2.49 -7.87 -11.69
C THR A 106 1.89 -8.28 -10.36
N GLU A 107 2.72 -8.46 -9.33
CA GLU A 107 2.25 -8.78 -7.97
C GLU A 107 1.47 -7.61 -7.38
N LEU A 108 1.98 -6.37 -7.47
CA LEU A 108 1.24 -5.18 -7.03
C LEU A 108 -0.11 -5.05 -7.75
N LYS A 109 -0.15 -5.31 -9.07
CA LYS A 109 -1.40 -5.30 -9.82
C LYS A 109 -2.39 -6.34 -9.30
N GLN A 110 -1.90 -7.54 -8.99
CA GLN A 110 -2.73 -8.61 -8.43
C GLN A 110 -3.24 -8.22 -7.04
N ILE A 111 -2.37 -7.71 -6.17
CA ILE A 111 -2.72 -7.24 -4.82
C ILE A 111 -3.83 -6.19 -4.90
N PHE A 112 -3.68 -5.16 -5.72
CA PHE A 112 -4.70 -4.12 -5.86
C PHE A 112 -6.02 -4.68 -6.38
N SER A 113 -5.96 -5.58 -7.36
CA SER A 113 -7.14 -6.27 -7.87
C SER A 113 -7.81 -7.11 -6.79
N ASP A 114 -7.04 -7.81 -5.95
CA ASP A 114 -7.57 -8.65 -4.87
C ASP A 114 -8.25 -7.81 -3.78
N ILE A 115 -7.67 -6.67 -3.43
CA ILE A 115 -8.25 -5.72 -2.48
C ILE A 115 -9.56 -5.17 -3.02
N GLU A 116 -9.59 -4.71 -4.28
CA GLU A 116 -10.81 -4.22 -4.91
C GLU A 116 -11.90 -5.29 -5.00
N ASN A 117 -11.52 -6.49 -5.43
CA ASN A 117 -12.46 -7.59 -5.59
C ASN A 117 -12.93 -8.17 -4.25
N SER A 118 -12.19 -7.97 -3.16
CA SER A 118 -12.58 -8.46 -1.83
C SER A 118 -13.92 -7.90 -1.36
N ALA A 119 -14.26 -6.68 -1.78
CA ALA A 119 -15.50 -5.99 -1.44
C ALA A 119 -16.69 -6.37 -2.33
N THR A 120 -16.48 -7.19 -3.36
CA THR A 120 -17.53 -7.53 -4.34
C THR A 120 -18.74 -8.19 -3.67
N GLY A 121 -19.93 -7.64 -3.88
CA GLY A 121 -21.16 -8.13 -3.26
C GLY A 121 -21.37 -7.70 -1.81
N TYR A 122 -20.49 -6.86 -1.26
CA TYR A 122 -20.66 -6.22 0.05
C TYR A 122 -21.06 -4.75 -0.11
N PRO A 123 -21.66 -4.12 0.91
CA PRO A 123 -22.03 -2.70 0.85
C PRO A 123 -20.86 -1.75 0.53
N SER A 124 -19.63 -2.13 0.90
CA SER A 124 -18.40 -1.38 0.65
C SER A 124 -17.88 -1.45 -0.79
N GLU A 125 -18.48 -2.27 -1.68
CA GLU A 125 -17.99 -2.43 -3.06
C GLU A 125 -17.82 -1.08 -3.77
N GLN A 126 -18.79 -0.17 -3.62
CA GLN A 126 -18.78 1.12 -4.29
C GLN A 126 -17.66 2.05 -3.81
N ASP A 127 -17.21 1.88 -2.56
CA ASP A 127 -16.17 2.70 -1.95
C ASP A 127 -14.75 2.20 -2.31
N ILE A 128 -14.61 0.91 -2.61
CA ILE A 128 -13.32 0.26 -2.88
C ILE A 128 -13.09 0.04 -4.38
N LYS A 129 -14.13 -0.05 -5.19
CA LYS A 129 -13.99 -0.29 -6.62
C LYS A 129 -13.28 0.86 -7.33
N GLY A 130 -12.20 0.55 -8.05
CA GLY A 130 -11.39 1.55 -8.76
C GLY A 130 -10.48 2.38 -7.85
N LEU A 131 -10.31 1.98 -6.58
CA LEU A 131 -9.46 2.64 -5.60
C LEU A 131 -8.00 2.75 -6.04
N PHE A 132 -7.53 1.81 -6.87
CA PHE A 132 -6.18 1.79 -7.43
C PHE A 132 -6.17 1.98 -8.96
N ALA A 133 -7.28 2.44 -9.57
CA ALA A 133 -7.39 2.56 -11.02
C ALA A 133 -6.33 3.49 -11.65
N ASP A 134 -5.91 4.52 -10.92
CA ASP A 134 -4.88 5.47 -11.36
C ASP A 134 -3.44 4.97 -11.10
N PHE A 135 -3.27 3.85 -10.39
CA PHE A 135 -1.97 3.23 -10.13
C PHE A 135 -1.66 2.14 -11.16
N ASP A 136 -1.26 2.55 -12.37
CA ASP A 136 -0.84 1.60 -13.39
C ASP A 136 0.60 1.12 -13.16
N THR A 137 0.75 -0.04 -12.52
CA THR A 137 2.05 -0.69 -12.27
C THR A 137 2.75 -1.16 -13.55
N THR A 138 2.05 -1.20 -14.69
CA THR A 138 2.55 -1.68 -15.97
C THR A 138 2.90 -0.57 -16.95
N SER A 139 2.66 0.68 -16.57
CA SER A 139 2.82 1.85 -17.41
C SER A 139 4.23 1.98 -17.99
N ASN A 140 4.34 2.41 -19.24
CA ASN A 140 5.62 2.78 -19.84
C ASN A 140 6.24 4.05 -19.20
N ARG A 141 5.45 4.78 -18.41
CA ARG A 141 5.92 5.90 -17.57
C ARG A 141 6.87 5.46 -16.46
N LEU A 142 6.77 4.20 -16.02
CA LEU A 142 7.68 3.58 -15.05
C LEU A 142 8.97 3.06 -15.70
N GLY A 143 9.08 3.08 -17.03
CA GLY A 143 10.25 2.59 -17.77
C GLY A 143 9.88 1.67 -18.92
N ASN A 144 10.87 1.41 -19.78
CA ASN A 144 10.66 0.67 -21.03
C ASN A 144 10.78 -0.85 -20.84
N THR A 145 11.50 -1.30 -19.80
CA THR A 145 11.64 -2.72 -19.48
C THR A 145 10.94 -3.08 -18.17
N VAL A 146 10.60 -4.35 -17.98
CA VAL A 146 10.03 -4.84 -16.70
C VAL A 146 10.98 -4.57 -15.53
N ALA A 147 12.29 -4.73 -15.75
CA ALA A 147 13.30 -4.43 -14.75
C ALA A 147 13.29 -2.95 -14.34
N ASP A 148 13.18 -2.02 -15.29
CA ASP A 148 13.07 -0.58 -14.99
C ASP A 148 11.81 -0.29 -14.16
N LYS A 149 10.67 -0.86 -14.55
CA LYS A 149 9.39 -0.68 -13.85
C LYS A 149 9.49 -1.15 -12.41
N ASN A 150 10.02 -2.36 -12.19
CA ASN A 150 10.18 -2.92 -10.85
C ASN A 150 11.17 -2.11 -10.01
N SER A 151 12.29 -1.66 -10.60
CA SER A 151 13.26 -0.81 -9.90
C SER A 151 12.61 0.49 -9.41
N ARG A 152 11.79 1.15 -10.24
CA ARG A 152 11.08 2.36 -9.84
C ARG A 152 9.98 2.11 -8.82
N LEU A 153 9.17 1.08 -9.00
CA LEU A 153 8.13 0.70 -8.03
C LEU A 153 8.76 0.39 -6.67
N ALA A 154 9.87 -0.35 -6.65
CA ALA A 154 10.62 -0.63 -5.42
C ALA A 154 11.15 0.66 -4.77
N ALA A 155 11.67 1.61 -5.55
CA ALA A 155 12.10 2.91 -5.04
C ALA A 155 10.94 3.71 -4.43
N VAL A 156 9.76 3.71 -5.05
CA VAL A 156 8.55 4.37 -4.52
C VAL A 156 8.10 3.72 -3.21
N LEU A 157 7.98 2.39 -3.20
CA LEU A 157 7.61 1.61 -2.01
C LEU A 157 8.56 1.88 -0.84
N LYS A 158 9.87 1.84 -1.09
CA LYS A 158 10.88 2.12 -0.07
C LYS A 158 10.86 3.55 0.43
N GLY A 159 10.77 4.52 -0.49
CA GLY A 159 10.64 5.93 -0.11
C GLY A 159 9.44 6.13 0.80
N VAL A 160 8.28 5.57 0.45
CA VAL A 160 7.09 5.64 1.31
C VAL A 160 7.26 4.87 2.62
N ALA A 161 7.97 3.74 2.66
CA ALA A 161 8.23 3.00 3.90
C ALA A 161 9.12 3.78 4.89
N GLU A 162 10.05 4.59 4.39
CA GLU A 162 10.92 5.46 5.19
C GLU A 162 10.22 6.72 5.72
N LEU A 163 8.97 6.96 5.30
CA LEU A 163 8.15 7.99 5.91
C LEU A 163 7.82 7.61 7.34
N ASP A 164 8.26 8.46 8.26
CA ASP A 164 7.76 8.44 9.61
C ASP A 164 6.51 9.31 9.66
N PHE A 165 5.37 8.69 9.94
CA PHE A 165 4.11 9.41 10.10
C PHE A 165 3.90 9.91 11.53
N GLY A 166 4.74 9.48 12.48
CA GLY A 166 4.45 9.56 13.90
C GLY A 166 3.23 8.73 14.29
N ASP A 167 3.11 8.38 15.55
CA ASP A 167 1.87 7.81 16.07
C ASP A 167 0.77 8.89 15.99
N PHE A 168 -0.27 8.60 15.20
CA PHE A 168 -1.49 9.41 15.20
C PHE A 168 -2.29 9.08 16.46
N GLU A 169 -1.93 9.71 17.58
CA GLU A 169 -2.82 9.86 18.75
C GLU A 169 -3.87 10.96 18.54
#